data_AF-A0A2V7H4P2-F1
#
_entry.id   AF-A0A2V7H4P2-F1
#
_cell.length_a   1.000
_cell.length_b   1.000
_cell.length_c   1.000
_cell.angle_alpha   90.00
_cell.angle_beta   90.00
_cell.angle_gamma   90.00
#
_symmetry.space_group_name_H-M   'P 1'
#
loop_
_entity.id
_entity.type
_entity.pdbx_description
1 polymer ?
#
loop_
_entity_poly.entity_id
_entity_poly.type
_entity_poly.pdbx_seq_one_letter_code
_entity_poly.pdbx_strand_id
1 'polypeptide(L)'
;YTLLPTLALFPPVFAANGDKCPKIDQFFVDAAAGQLPSVCFVESNSVTETEEKPQDISRGEAFTARVVDAVMQSPSWSKTVLVFCYDEHGGYYDHVPPPTAVDPGDFPPNLRVHPEDHLDGLPGNVPGDYARYGFRVPAVIVSPYARKNYVSHVVHDHTSILSLIEHKWNLPALTNRDGAADNLLDSLALNGDPPFLEPPTIAASKSATRAPQCTLGQPGPIPNPQG
;
A
#
# COMPACT_ATOMS: atom_id res chain seq x y z
N TYR A 1 -6.09 2.96 -11.49
CA TYR A 1 -5.24 2.40 -12.55
C TYR A 1 -4.79 1.02 -12.15
N THR A 2 -5.15 -0.01 -12.92
CA THR A 2 -4.91 -1.40 -12.49
C THR A 2 -4.99 -2.35 -13.69
N LEU A 3 -4.32 -3.50 -13.63
CA LEU A 3 -4.51 -4.61 -14.59
C LEU A 3 -5.55 -5.62 -14.10
N LEU A 4 -5.73 -5.72 -12.80
CA LEU A 4 -6.78 -6.50 -12.16
C LEU A 4 -7.27 -5.71 -10.94
N PRO A 5 -8.42 -5.03 -11.03
CA PRO A 5 -8.86 -4.16 -9.96
C PRO A 5 -9.13 -4.98 -8.70
N THR A 6 -8.60 -4.57 -7.55
CA THR A 6 -8.98 -5.12 -6.23
C THR A 6 -10.49 -5.12 -6.04
N LEU A 7 -11.19 -4.16 -6.66
CA LEU A 7 -12.66 -4.13 -6.69
C LEU A 7 -13.31 -5.42 -7.23
N ALA A 8 -12.59 -6.24 -8.00
CA ALA A 8 -13.08 -7.55 -8.44
C ALA A 8 -13.37 -8.51 -7.26
N LEU A 9 -12.76 -8.30 -6.09
CA LEU A 9 -13.13 -8.98 -4.82
C LEU A 9 -14.55 -8.61 -4.35
N PHE A 10 -15.08 -7.48 -4.82
CA PHE A 10 -16.40 -6.96 -4.54
C PHE A 10 -17.22 -6.83 -5.84
N PRO A 11 -17.68 -7.95 -6.44
CA PRO A 11 -18.30 -7.94 -7.77
C PRO A 11 -19.41 -6.88 -7.98
N PRO A 12 -20.29 -6.61 -7.00
CA PRO A 12 -21.29 -5.55 -7.15
C PRO A 12 -20.68 -4.15 -7.29
N VAL A 13 -19.61 -3.86 -6.53
CA VAL A 13 -18.91 -2.58 -6.58
C VAL A 13 -18.17 -2.43 -7.89
N PHE A 14 -17.48 -3.48 -8.34
CA PHE A 14 -16.79 -3.48 -9.63
C PHE A 14 -17.77 -3.29 -10.79
N ALA A 15 -18.89 -4.02 -10.80
CA ALA A 15 -19.90 -3.88 -11.84
C ALA A 15 -20.46 -2.45 -11.93
N ALA A 16 -20.58 -1.76 -10.80
CA ALA A 16 -21.09 -0.39 -10.75
C ALA A 16 -20.05 0.70 -11.08
N ASN A 17 -18.74 0.40 -11.05
CA ASN A 17 -17.67 1.40 -11.14
C ASN A 17 -16.52 1.01 -12.10
N GLY A 18 -16.70 -0.02 -12.93
CA GLY A 18 -15.66 -0.51 -13.83
C GLY A 18 -15.17 0.54 -14.83
N ASP A 19 -16.01 1.50 -15.21
CA ASP A 19 -15.68 2.66 -16.04
C ASP A 19 -14.68 3.62 -15.38
N LYS A 20 -14.58 3.60 -14.04
CA LYS A 20 -13.62 4.38 -13.24
C LYS A 20 -12.32 3.63 -12.97
N CYS A 21 -12.13 2.45 -13.57
CA CYS A 21 -10.96 1.59 -13.38
C CYS A 21 -10.11 1.52 -14.65
N PRO A 22 -9.42 2.61 -15.06
CA PRO A 22 -8.56 2.58 -16.22
C PRO A 22 -7.41 1.58 -16.04
N LYS A 23 -6.93 1.04 -17.16
CA LYS A 23 -5.80 0.10 -17.19
C LYS A 23 -4.52 0.77 -16.70
N ILE A 24 -3.57 -0.02 -16.20
CA ILE A 24 -2.29 0.51 -15.72
C ILE A 24 -1.50 1.28 -16.78
N ASP A 25 -1.56 0.89 -18.05
CA ASP A 25 -0.83 1.60 -19.11
C ASP A 25 -1.29 3.06 -19.25
N GLN A 26 -2.57 3.32 -18.97
CA GLN A 26 -3.13 4.67 -18.98
C GLN A 26 -2.54 5.55 -17.87
N PHE A 27 -2.12 4.97 -16.74
CA PHE A 27 -1.45 5.72 -15.68
C PHE A 27 -0.19 6.40 -16.19
N PHE A 28 0.64 5.66 -16.93
CA PHE A 28 1.92 6.18 -17.44
C PHE A 28 1.69 7.28 -18.49
N VAL A 29 0.65 7.14 -19.31
CA VAL A 29 0.24 8.19 -20.27
C VAL A 29 -0.22 9.45 -19.53
N ASP A 30 -1.12 9.30 -18.54
CA ASP A 30 -1.67 10.42 -17.80
C ASP A 30 -0.62 11.11 -16.93
N ALA A 31 0.29 10.34 -16.32
CA ALA A 31 1.43 10.86 -15.56
C ALA A 31 2.35 11.70 -16.45
N ALA A 32 2.74 11.19 -17.62
CA ALA A 32 3.58 11.91 -18.56
C ALA A 32 2.91 13.19 -19.10
N ALA A 33 1.60 13.17 -19.28
CA ALA A 33 0.82 14.32 -19.72
C ALA A 33 0.49 15.33 -18.60
N GLY A 34 0.77 15.00 -17.32
CA GLY A 34 0.36 15.79 -16.16
C GLY A 34 -1.15 15.79 -15.91
N GLN A 35 -1.85 14.77 -16.40
CA GLN A 35 -3.32 14.63 -16.39
C GLN A 35 -3.83 13.62 -15.36
N LEU A 36 -3.00 13.19 -14.42
CA LEU A 36 -3.46 12.34 -13.31
C LEU A 36 -4.64 13.00 -12.56
N PRO A 37 -5.69 12.24 -12.20
CA PRO A 37 -6.78 12.72 -11.37
C PRO A 37 -6.30 13.25 -10.02
N SER A 38 -7.14 14.05 -9.35
CA SER A 38 -6.84 14.56 -7.99
C SER A 38 -6.63 13.45 -6.96
N VAL A 39 -7.32 12.32 -7.12
CA VAL A 39 -7.11 11.08 -6.36
C VAL A 39 -7.12 9.93 -7.35
N CYS A 40 -6.10 9.08 -7.31
CA CYS A 40 -6.10 7.83 -8.05
C CYS A 40 -5.38 6.75 -7.25
N PHE A 41 -5.86 5.51 -7.39
CA PHE A 41 -5.21 4.32 -6.85
C PHE A 41 -4.46 3.63 -7.98
N VAL A 42 -3.28 3.12 -7.68
CA VAL A 42 -2.44 2.37 -8.61
C VAL A 42 -2.22 1.00 -8.02
N GLU A 43 -2.58 -0.04 -8.77
CA GLU A 43 -2.41 -1.42 -8.35
C GLU A 43 -1.58 -2.16 -9.40
N SER A 44 -0.72 -3.06 -8.93
CA SER A 44 0.10 -3.89 -9.80
C SER A 44 -0.70 -5.05 -10.40
N ASN A 45 -0.09 -5.77 -11.33
CA ASN A 45 -0.63 -7.05 -11.76
C ASN A 45 -0.34 -8.12 -10.70
N SER A 46 -1.39 -8.62 -10.05
CA SER A 46 -1.29 -9.66 -9.01
C SER A 46 -0.71 -10.99 -9.48
N VAL A 47 -0.54 -11.21 -10.79
CA VAL A 47 0.05 -12.44 -11.34
C VAL A 47 1.52 -12.26 -11.72
N THR A 48 1.91 -11.08 -12.23
CA THR A 48 3.20 -10.90 -12.89
C THR A 48 4.09 -9.80 -12.31
N GLU A 49 3.52 -8.87 -11.54
CA GLU A 49 4.18 -7.64 -11.10
C GLU A 49 3.87 -7.36 -9.61
N THR A 50 3.75 -8.43 -8.82
CA THR A 50 3.54 -8.37 -7.37
C THR A 50 4.73 -8.95 -6.63
N GLU A 51 4.88 -8.56 -5.37
CA GLU A 51 5.84 -9.14 -4.42
C GLU A 51 5.23 -10.29 -3.60
N GLU A 52 3.94 -10.57 -3.81
CA GLU A 52 3.25 -11.67 -3.14
C GLU A 52 3.86 -13.02 -3.55
N LYS A 53 3.83 -13.99 -2.64
CA LYS A 53 4.28 -15.36 -2.95
C LYS A 53 3.28 -16.04 -3.90
N PRO A 54 3.73 -16.86 -4.87
CA PRO A 54 5.09 -17.33 -5.13
C PRO A 54 5.88 -16.46 -6.13
N GLN A 55 5.46 -15.21 -6.40
CA GLN A 55 6.08 -14.37 -7.42
C GLN A 55 7.49 -13.91 -7.02
N ASP A 56 8.25 -13.46 -8.03
CA ASP A 56 9.58 -12.90 -7.85
C ASP A 56 9.45 -11.43 -7.41
N ILE A 57 9.85 -11.14 -6.17
CA ILE A 57 9.83 -9.80 -5.56
C ILE A 57 10.47 -8.76 -6.47
N SER A 58 11.52 -9.11 -7.23
CA SER A 58 12.18 -8.15 -8.14
C SER A 58 11.26 -7.62 -9.25
N ARG A 59 10.19 -8.35 -9.59
CA ARG A 59 9.18 -7.90 -10.56
C ARG A 59 8.24 -6.87 -9.94
N GLY A 60 7.80 -7.07 -8.71
CA GLY A 60 7.01 -6.09 -7.96
C GLY A 60 7.81 -4.81 -7.70
N GLU A 61 9.07 -4.96 -7.27
CA GLU A 61 10.00 -3.83 -7.10
C GLU A 61 10.23 -3.06 -8.42
N ALA A 62 10.38 -3.76 -9.55
CA ALA A 62 10.49 -3.13 -10.86
C ALA A 62 9.21 -2.36 -11.25
N PHE A 63 8.03 -2.88 -10.90
CA PHE A 63 6.78 -2.17 -11.09
C PHE A 63 6.70 -0.90 -10.23
N THR A 64 6.97 -1.02 -8.94
CA THR A 64 7.00 0.12 -8.00
C THR A 64 7.96 1.20 -8.47
N ALA A 65 9.17 0.83 -8.89
CA ALA A 65 10.14 1.78 -9.44
C ALA A 65 9.60 2.53 -10.67
N ARG A 66 8.95 1.84 -11.62
CA ARG A 66 8.32 2.49 -12.79
C ARG A 66 7.23 3.48 -12.39
N VAL A 67 6.40 3.16 -11.39
CA VAL A 67 5.35 4.05 -10.89
C VAL A 67 5.95 5.28 -10.24
N VAL A 68 6.95 5.10 -9.37
CA VAL A 68 7.66 6.21 -8.69
C VAL A 68 8.35 7.11 -9.73
N ASP A 69 9.06 6.54 -10.70
CA ASP A 69 9.71 7.29 -11.77
C ASP A 69 8.70 8.10 -12.60
N ALA A 70 7.56 7.51 -12.94
CA ALA A 70 6.51 8.20 -13.70
C ALA A 70 5.92 9.39 -12.93
N VAL A 71 5.74 9.26 -11.61
CA VAL A 71 5.29 10.35 -10.75
C VAL A 71 6.34 11.46 -10.63
N MET A 72 7.61 11.09 -10.41
CA MET A 72 8.72 12.05 -10.31
C MET A 72 8.96 12.83 -11.60
N GLN A 73 8.78 12.20 -12.76
CA GLN A 73 8.94 12.84 -14.07
C GLN A 73 7.69 13.58 -14.55
N SER A 74 6.57 13.45 -13.84
CA SER A 74 5.32 14.09 -14.23
C SER A 74 5.42 15.62 -14.15
N PRO A 75 4.82 16.38 -15.08
CA PRO A 75 4.62 17.82 -14.93
C PRO A 75 3.85 18.21 -13.65
N SER A 76 3.13 17.26 -13.04
CA SER A 76 2.42 17.44 -11.78
C SER A 76 3.26 17.14 -10.52
N TRP A 77 4.54 16.76 -10.64
CA TRP A 77 5.39 16.38 -9.50
C TRP A 77 5.29 17.36 -8.33
N SER A 78 5.45 18.67 -8.59
CA SER A 78 5.47 19.75 -7.58
C SER A 78 4.22 19.86 -6.69
N LYS A 79 3.16 19.12 -7.02
CA LYS A 79 1.86 19.11 -6.32
C LYS A 79 1.34 17.69 -6.03
N THR A 80 2.19 16.67 -6.10
CA THR A 80 1.80 15.26 -5.92
C THR A 80 2.30 14.70 -4.58
N VAL A 81 1.47 13.87 -3.96
CA VAL A 81 1.86 12.95 -2.89
C VAL A 81 1.52 11.54 -3.37
N LEU A 82 2.54 10.70 -3.52
CA LEU A 82 2.38 9.26 -3.72
C LEU A 82 2.57 8.58 -2.37
N VAL A 83 1.55 7.84 -1.94
CA VAL A 83 1.63 6.93 -0.80
C VAL A 83 1.79 5.52 -1.35
N PHE A 84 2.94 4.90 -1.10
CA PHE A 84 3.19 3.50 -1.42
C PHE A 84 3.01 2.67 -0.14
N CYS A 85 2.18 1.65 -0.18
CA CYS A 85 1.99 0.71 0.93
C CYS A 85 1.62 -0.68 0.41
N TYR A 86 1.80 -1.69 1.24
CA TYR A 86 1.32 -3.04 0.97
C TYR A 86 -0.13 -3.19 1.48
N ASP A 87 -0.92 -4.06 0.86
CA ASP A 87 -2.27 -4.36 1.31
C ASP A 87 -2.27 -5.26 2.55
N GLU A 88 -1.31 -6.19 2.63
CA GLU A 88 -1.11 -7.08 3.78
C GLU A 88 0.37 -7.47 4.01
N HIS A 89 0.63 -8.28 5.04
CA HIS A 89 1.98 -8.59 5.58
C HIS A 89 2.69 -9.84 5.01
N GLY A 90 2.07 -10.59 4.11
CA GLY A 90 2.59 -11.82 3.47
C GLY A 90 2.56 -13.08 4.34
N GLY A 91 2.12 -13.00 5.60
CA GLY A 91 2.28 -14.09 6.57
C GLY A 91 3.66 -14.16 7.22
N TYR A 92 4.51 -13.15 7.01
CA TYR A 92 5.85 -13.10 7.58
C TYR A 92 5.82 -12.64 9.05
N TYR A 93 6.84 -13.03 9.82
CA TYR A 93 6.93 -12.65 11.23
C TYR A 93 7.15 -11.14 11.40
N ASP A 94 6.31 -10.51 12.21
CA ASP A 94 6.54 -9.18 12.76
C ASP A 94 6.59 -9.26 14.30
N HIS A 95 7.54 -8.53 14.90
CA HIS A 95 7.76 -8.59 16.34
C HIS A 95 6.81 -7.71 17.15
N VAL A 96 6.08 -6.78 16.51
CA VAL A 96 5.18 -5.85 17.20
C VAL A 96 3.78 -6.45 17.23
N PRO A 97 3.22 -6.71 18.42
CA PRO A 97 1.84 -7.14 18.54
C PRO A 97 0.89 -6.08 17.94
N PRO A 98 -0.11 -6.47 17.13
CA PRO A 98 -1.05 -5.52 16.57
C PRO A 98 -1.80 -4.73 17.65
N PRO A 99 -1.77 -3.37 17.59
CA PRO A 99 -2.43 -2.54 18.58
C PRO A 99 -3.96 -2.61 18.47
N THR A 100 -4.65 -2.13 19.49
CA THR A 100 -6.11 -1.93 19.47
C THR A 100 -6.47 -0.87 18.44
N ALA A 101 -7.67 -0.99 17.87
CA ALA A 101 -8.20 -0.08 16.87
C ALA A 101 -9.64 0.32 17.17
N VAL A 102 -10.08 1.44 16.60
CA VAL A 102 -11.46 1.93 16.77
C VAL A 102 -12.42 1.10 15.94
N ASP A 103 -13.46 0.51 16.53
CA ASP A 103 -14.48 -0.20 15.75
C ASP A 103 -15.11 0.72 14.68
N PRO A 104 -15.09 0.35 13.37
CA PRO A 104 -15.65 1.19 12.31
C PRO A 104 -17.15 1.45 12.49
N GLY A 105 -17.89 0.56 13.15
CA GLY A 105 -19.29 0.74 13.54
C GLY A 105 -20.32 0.39 12.46
N ASP A 106 -19.91 0.16 11.21
CA ASP A 106 -20.87 -0.01 10.11
C ASP A 106 -21.35 -1.45 9.93
N PHE A 107 -20.46 -2.43 10.12
CA PHE A 107 -20.76 -3.85 9.92
C PHE A 107 -20.01 -4.72 10.91
N PRO A 108 -20.65 -5.75 11.51
CA PRO A 108 -19.96 -6.74 12.31
C PRO A 108 -19.07 -7.64 11.43
N PRO A 109 -17.98 -8.21 11.98
CA PRO A 109 -17.12 -9.09 11.20
C PRO A 109 -17.85 -10.37 10.80
N ASN A 110 -17.54 -10.86 9.60
CA ASN A 110 -18.06 -12.11 9.05
C ASN A 110 -17.04 -13.24 9.20
N LEU A 111 -16.77 -13.62 10.45
CA LEU A 111 -15.85 -14.67 10.87
C LEU A 111 -16.50 -16.05 10.64
N ARG A 112 -16.50 -16.51 9.39
CA ARG A 112 -16.83 -17.91 9.10
C ARG A 112 -15.75 -18.79 9.70
N VAL A 113 -16.14 -19.73 10.55
CA VAL A 113 -15.24 -20.79 11.01
C VAL A 113 -14.97 -21.71 9.82
N HIS A 114 -13.70 -21.90 9.44
CA HIS A 114 -13.34 -22.95 8.49
C HIS A 114 -13.63 -24.31 9.15
N PRO A 115 -14.16 -25.32 8.45
CA PRO A 115 -14.53 -26.61 9.05
C PRO A 115 -13.42 -27.31 9.86
N GLU A 116 -12.16 -26.97 9.63
CA GLU A 116 -11.00 -27.49 10.36
C GLU A 116 -10.60 -26.66 11.60
N ASP A 117 -11.13 -25.45 11.77
CA ASP A 117 -10.83 -24.54 12.89
C ASP A 117 -11.86 -24.65 14.03
N HIS A 118 -12.77 -25.62 13.95
CA HIS A 118 -13.77 -25.88 14.97
C HIS A 118 -13.14 -26.53 16.23
N LEU A 119 -13.09 -25.81 17.35
CA LEU A 119 -12.95 -26.43 18.66
C LEU A 119 -14.28 -27.04 19.17
N ASP A 120 -15.42 -26.71 18.54
CA ASP A 120 -16.78 -27.02 19.03
C ASP A 120 -17.80 -27.51 17.97
N GLY A 121 -17.44 -27.54 16.68
CA GLY A 121 -18.21 -28.20 15.62
C GLY A 121 -19.53 -27.53 15.23
N LEU A 122 -19.74 -26.25 15.56
CA LEU A 122 -20.98 -25.54 15.25
C LEU A 122 -20.85 -24.66 13.99
N PRO A 123 -21.80 -24.74 13.03
CA PRO A 123 -21.87 -23.78 11.94
C PRO A 123 -22.34 -22.42 12.48
N GLY A 124 -21.51 -21.39 12.37
CA GLY A 124 -21.86 -20.04 12.81
C GLY A 124 -20.71 -19.04 12.65
N ASN A 125 -21.06 -17.76 12.63
CA ASN A 125 -20.10 -16.67 12.76
C ASN A 125 -19.68 -16.58 14.23
N VAL A 126 -18.39 -16.64 14.56
CA VAL A 126 -17.94 -16.47 15.96
C VAL A 126 -18.01 -14.99 16.38
N PRO A 127 -18.25 -14.68 17.67
CA PRO A 127 -18.21 -13.31 18.14
C PRO A 127 -16.84 -12.69 17.90
N GLY A 128 -16.82 -11.51 17.28
CA GLY A 128 -15.64 -10.71 17.10
C GLY A 128 -16.02 -9.26 16.82
N ASP A 129 -15.04 -8.40 16.94
CA ASP A 129 -15.11 -7.00 16.52
C ASP A 129 -13.96 -6.71 15.57
N TYR A 130 -13.95 -5.51 15.01
CA TYR A 130 -12.80 -5.00 14.26
C TYR A 130 -11.85 -4.21 15.17
N ALA A 131 -11.91 -4.35 16.50
CA ALA A 131 -11.22 -3.46 17.45
C ALA A 131 -9.71 -3.70 17.58
N ARG A 132 -9.08 -4.32 16.58
CA ARG A 132 -7.65 -4.56 16.50
C ARG A 132 -7.15 -4.34 15.07
N TYR A 133 -5.94 -3.79 14.95
CA TYR A 133 -5.26 -3.71 13.67
C TYR A 133 -4.71 -5.07 13.21
N GLY A 134 -4.31 -5.15 11.94
CA GLY A 134 -3.50 -6.24 11.43
C GLY A 134 -2.02 -6.09 11.79
N PHE A 135 -1.20 -6.98 11.24
CA PHE A 135 0.25 -6.83 11.29
C PHE A 135 0.71 -5.58 10.54
N ARG A 136 1.88 -5.08 10.92
CA ARG A 136 2.47 -3.90 10.26
C ARG A 136 2.84 -4.22 8.82
N VAL A 137 2.64 -3.25 7.96
CA VAL A 137 3.11 -3.26 6.57
C VAL A 137 4.05 -2.06 6.34
N PRO A 138 5.02 -2.16 5.42
CA PRO A 138 5.78 -0.99 5.01
C PRO A 138 4.88 0.07 4.35
N ALA A 139 5.20 1.34 4.61
CA ALA A 139 4.60 2.48 3.92
C ALA A 139 5.67 3.54 3.65
N VAL A 140 5.64 4.13 2.46
CA VAL A 140 6.60 5.13 1.99
C VAL A 140 5.85 6.31 1.38
N ILE A 141 6.26 7.53 1.77
CA ILE A 141 5.77 8.77 1.18
C ILE A 141 6.76 9.28 0.15
N VAL A 142 6.31 9.44 -1.09
CA VAL A 142 7.08 10.01 -2.19
C VAL A 142 6.41 11.31 -2.62
N SER A 143 7.08 12.44 -2.39
CA SER A 143 6.53 13.77 -2.67
C SER A 143 7.64 14.82 -2.68
N PRO A 144 7.47 15.96 -3.40
CA PRO A 144 8.32 17.14 -3.20
C PRO A 144 8.37 17.60 -1.74
N TYR A 145 7.30 17.34 -0.99
CA TYR A 145 7.12 17.74 0.39
C TYR A 145 7.49 16.63 1.38
N ALA A 146 7.98 15.48 0.94
CA ALA A 146 8.37 14.42 1.87
C ALA A 146 9.51 14.91 2.80
N ARG A 147 9.43 14.57 4.09
CA ARG A 147 10.50 14.91 5.04
C ARG A 147 11.77 14.11 4.73
N LYS A 148 12.92 14.81 4.69
CA LYS A 148 14.24 14.20 4.47
C LYS A 148 14.66 13.37 5.68
N ASN A 149 15.16 12.15 5.44
CA ASN A 149 15.70 11.25 6.47
C ASN A 149 14.76 11.07 7.67
N TYR A 150 13.47 10.92 7.40
CA TYR A 150 12.43 10.88 8.42
C TYR A 150 11.70 9.53 8.39
N VAL A 151 11.47 8.98 9.58
CA VAL A 151 10.64 7.80 9.82
C VAL A 151 9.55 8.24 10.79
N SER A 152 8.30 8.14 10.38
CA SER A 152 7.19 8.38 11.29
C SER A 152 7.10 7.24 12.31
N HIS A 153 6.84 7.61 13.56
CA HIS A 153 6.51 6.68 14.64
C HIS A 153 5.07 6.83 15.13
N VAL A 154 4.26 7.60 14.40
CA VAL A 154 2.81 7.68 14.61
C VAL A 154 2.19 6.37 14.13
N VAL A 155 1.15 5.90 14.84
CA VAL A 155 0.40 4.72 14.42
C VAL A 155 -0.49 5.14 13.25
N HIS A 156 -0.10 4.68 12.06
CA HIS A 156 -0.88 4.81 10.83
C HIS A 156 -1.50 3.45 10.49
N ASP A 157 -2.65 3.48 9.84
CA ASP A 157 -3.30 2.31 9.25
C ASP A 157 -3.77 2.63 7.82
N HIS A 158 -4.32 1.66 7.07
CA HIS A 158 -4.74 1.92 5.68
C HIS A 158 -5.77 3.06 5.55
N THR A 159 -6.58 3.30 6.57
CA THR A 159 -7.53 4.42 6.60
C THR A 159 -6.87 5.77 6.86
N SER A 160 -5.60 5.83 7.25
CA SER A 160 -4.82 7.07 7.27
C SER A 160 -4.70 7.72 5.87
N ILE A 161 -4.75 6.90 4.81
CA ILE A 161 -4.83 7.39 3.43
C ILE A 161 -6.18 8.09 3.18
N LEU A 162 -7.28 7.52 3.69
CA LEU A 162 -8.60 8.12 3.61
C LEU A 162 -8.66 9.42 4.42
N SER A 163 -8.15 9.41 5.65
CA SER A 163 -8.06 10.61 6.50
C SER A 163 -7.25 11.74 5.85
N LEU A 164 -6.15 11.43 5.14
CA LEU A 164 -5.41 12.41 4.33
C LEU A 164 -6.26 13.00 3.20
N ILE A 165 -7.00 12.16 2.47
CA ILE A 165 -7.91 12.57 1.40
C ILE A 165 -9.02 13.47 1.99
N GLU A 166 -9.69 13.01 3.03
CA GLU A 166 -10.75 13.75 3.72
C GLU A 166 -10.28 15.12 4.17
N HIS A 167 -9.10 15.17 4.81
CA HIS A 167 -8.48 16.42 5.23
C HIS A 167 -8.19 17.35 4.05
N LYS A 168 -7.65 16.82 2.95
CA LYS A 168 -7.27 17.63 1.77
C LYS A 168 -8.47 18.25 1.06
N TRP A 169 -9.57 17.51 0.94
CA TRP A 169 -10.78 17.94 0.23
C TRP A 169 -11.92 18.39 1.13
N ASN A 170 -11.70 18.47 2.45
CA ASN A 170 -12.71 18.81 3.45
C ASN A 170 -13.96 17.93 3.34
N LEU A 171 -13.74 16.62 3.29
CA LEU A 171 -14.79 15.60 3.25
C LEU A 171 -15.05 15.05 4.65
N PRO A 172 -16.27 14.57 4.95
CA PRO A 172 -16.53 13.84 6.17
C PRO A 172 -15.89 12.45 6.12
N ALA A 173 -15.56 11.91 7.30
CA ALA A 173 -15.19 10.51 7.46
C ALA A 173 -16.33 9.59 7.00
N LEU A 174 -15.99 8.42 6.46
CA LEU A 174 -16.96 7.41 6.04
C LEU A 174 -17.42 6.54 7.23
N THR A 175 -16.55 6.34 8.21
CA THR A 175 -16.74 5.44 9.36
C THR A 175 -16.16 6.06 10.65
N ASN A 176 -16.22 5.33 11.78
CA ASN A 176 -15.48 5.75 12.98
C ASN A 176 -13.96 5.50 12.85
N ARG A 177 -13.51 4.62 11.95
CA ARG A 177 -12.11 4.20 11.81
C ARG A 177 -11.25 5.27 11.16
N ASP A 178 -11.60 5.66 9.94
CA ASP A 178 -11.00 6.77 9.20
C ASP A 178 -11.16 8.10 9.95
N GLY A 179 -12.32 8.32 10.57
CA GLY A 179 -12.55 9.49 11.42
C GLY A 179 -11.65 9.58 12.65
N ALA A 180 -11.04 8.47 13.08
CA ALA A 180 -10.08 8.41 14.18
C ALA A 180 -8.62 8.25 13.71
N ALA A 181 -8.38 8.04 12.42
CA ALA A 181 -7.05 7.78 11.87
C ALA A 181 -6.21 9.06 11.73
N ASP A 182 -4.91 8.96 11.98
CA ASP A 182 -3.97 10.03 11.65
C ASP A 182 -3.87 10.21 10.12
N ASN A 183 -3.63 11.45 9.65
CA ASN A 183 -3.73 11.83 8.24
C ASN A 183 -2.38 11.93 7.51
N LEU A 184 -1.31 11.30 8.01
CA LEU A 184 0.02 11.21 7.37
C LEU A 184 0.76 12.55 7.20
N LEU A 185 0.18 13.67 7.63
CA LEU A 185 0.77 15.00 7.45
C LEU A 185 2.07 15.17 8.23
N ASP A 186 2.29 14.36 9.27
CA ASP A 186 3.56 14.31 10.01
C ASP A 186 4.75 13.95 9.09
N SER A 187 4.51 13.24 7.99
CA SER A 187 5.51 12.82 7.01
C SER A 187 5.79 13.88 5.94
N LEU A 188 5.06 15.00 5.94
CA LEU A 188 5.19 16.10 4.99
C LEU A 188 5.76 17.37 5.66
N ALA A 189 6.69 18.03 4.97
CA ALA A 189 7.24 19.34 5.29
C ALA A 189 6.47 20.40 4.50
N LEU A 190 5.29 20.79 4.99
CA LEU A 190 4.40 21.75 4.33
C LEU A 190 4.73 23.23 4.64
N ASN A 191 5.67 23.46 5.55
CA ASN A 191 6.15 24.80 5.89
C ASN A 191 7.48 25.06 5.19
N GLY A 192 7.56 26.14 4.41
CA GLY A 192 8.76 26.53 3.68
C GLY A 192 8.91 25.83 2.33
N ASP A 193 10.13 25.84 1.80
CA ASP A 193 10.41 25.31 0.46
C ASP A 193 10.37 23.77 0.45
N PRO A 194 9.78 23.13 -0.60
CA PRO A 194 9.68 21.68 -0.68
C PRO A 194 11.07 21.03 -0.74
N PRO A 195 11.42 20.09 0.16
CA PRO A 195 12.76 19.50 0.21
C PRO A 195 13.20 18.77 -1.06
N PHE A 196 12.25 18.26 -1.85
CA PHE A 196 12.45 17.49 -3.07
C PHE A 196 11.71 18.10 -4.26
N LEU A 197 11.66 19.45 -4.34
CA LEU A 197 11.06 20.13 -5.50
C LEU A 197 11.66 19.63 -6.82
N GLU A 198 12.98 19.48 -6.85
CA GLU A 198 13.68 18.70 -7.86
C GLU A 198 13.72 17.22 -7.44
N PRO A 199 13.14 16.30 -8.23
CA PRO A 199 13.12 14.89 -7.89
C PRO A 199 14.55 14.30 -7.81
N PRO A 200 14.86 13.47 -6.79
CA PRO A 200 16.14 12.78 -6.73
C PRO A 200 16.22 11.67 -7.78
N THR A 201 17.44 11.31 -8.18
CA THR A 201 17.67 10.08 -8.96
C THR A 201 17.58 8.88 -8.02
N ILE A 202 16.69 7.93 -8.33
CA ILE A 202 16.62 6.65 -7.61
C ILE A 202 17.51 5.59 -8.27
N ALA A 203 17.91 4.59 -7.49
CA ALA A 203 18.66 3.46 -8.04
C ALA A 203 17.79 2.69 -9.04
N ALA A 204 18.41 2.25 -10.14
CA ALA A 204 17.72 1.41 -11.10
C ALA A 204 17.25 0.11 -10.42
N SER A 205 15.99 -0.27 -10.66
CA SER A 205 15.49 -1.56 -10.21
C SER A 205 16.32 -2.69 -10.84
N LYS A 206 16.58 -3.73 -10.05
CA LYS A 206 17.26 -4.94 -10.54
C LYS A 206 16.29 -5.67 -11.47
N SER A 207 16.42 -5.42 -12.77
CA SER A 207 15.59 -6.06 -13.79
C SER A 207 15.71 -7.59 -13.70
N ALA A 208 14.57 -8.27 -13.52
CA ALA A 208 14.42 -9.72 -13.47
C ALA A 208 14.65 -10.41 -14.84
N THR A 209 15.72 -10.06 -15.55
CA THR A 209 16.06 -10.70 -16.84
C THR A 209 16.48 -12.16 -16.69
N ARG A 210 16.67 -12.64 -15.47
CA ARG A 210 16.99 -14.03 -15.16
C ARG A 210 16.20 -14.49 -13.95
N ALA A 211 15.49 -15.61 -14.09
CA ALA A 211 14.82 -16.26 -12.97
C ALA A 211 15.84 -16.52 -11.85
N PRO A 212 15.48 -16.26 -10.56
CA PRO A 212 16.34 -16.63 -9.45
C PRO A 212 16.60 -18.13 -9.52
N GLN A 213 17.87 -18.50 -9.71
CA GLN A 213 18.28 -19.89 -9.68
C GLN A 213 18.70 -20.21 -8.25
N CYS A 214 18.04 -21.18 -7.62
CA CYS A 214 18.60 -21.84 -6.46
C CYS A 214 19.91 -22.50 -6.90
N THR A 215 21.04 -21.90 -6.56
CA THR A 215 22.29 -22.64 -6.59
C THR A 215 22.20 -23.65 -5.45
N LEU A 216 22.15 -24.94 -5.76
CA LEU A 216 22.29 -26.04 -4.79
C LEU A 216 23.72 -26.09 -4.19
N GLY A 217 24.37 -24.94 -4.07
CA GLY A 217 25.63 -24.77 -3.36
C GLY A 217 25.39 -24.88 -1.86
N GLN A 218 26.47 -25.20 -1.15
CA GLN A 218 26.47 -25.21 0.32
C GLN A 218 25.92 -23.88 0.86
N PRO A 219 25.15 -23.88 1.97
CA PRO A 219 24.72 -22.66 2.62
C PRO A 219 25.90 -21.70 2.80
N GLY A 220 25.72 -20.43 2.40
CA GLY A 220 26.73 -19.41 2.67
C GLY A 220 27.00 -19.33 4.18
N PRO A 221 28.24 -19.02 4.60
CA PRO A 221 28.53 -18.83 6.02
C PRO A 221 27.62 -17.72 6.57
N ILE A 222 26.92 -18.00 7.67
CA ILE A 222 26.12 -17.02 8.39
C ILE A 222 27.08 -15.95 8.94
N PRO A 223 26.92 -14.66 8.57
CA PRO A 223 27.76 -13.60 9.11
C PRO A 223 27.64 -13.56 10.63
N ASN A 224 28.77 -13.55 11.33
CA ASN A 224 28.80 -13.40 12.78
C ASN A 224 28.29 -11.99 13.13
N PRO A 225 27.23 -11.82 13.95
CA PRO A 225 26.62 -10.52 14.26
C PRO A 225 27.50 -9.57 15.09
N GLN A 226 28.81 -9.79 15.18
CA GLN A 226 29.75 -9.05 16.02
C GLN A 226 31.02 -8.63 15.25
N GLY A 227 30.87 -8.01 14.08
CA GLY A 227 31.97 -7.44 13.29
C GLY A 227 31.70 -6.00 12.92
#